data_AF-A0A7V3BUK9-F1
#
_entry.id   AF-A0A7V3BUK9-F1
#
_cell.length_a   1.000
_cell.length_b   1.000
_cell.length_c   1.000
_cell.angle_alpha   90.00
_cell.angle_beta   90.00
_cell.angle_gamma   90.00
#
_symmetry.space_group_name_H-M   'P 1'
#
loop_
_entity.id
_entity.type
_entity.pdbx_description
1 polymer ?
#
loop_
_entity_poly.entity_id
_entity_poly.type
_entity_poly.pdbx_seq_one_letter_code
_entity_poly.pdbx_strand_id
1 'polypeptide(L)'
;MPTTRARGRLRKLLDDRKLGRAMLVGLEGFLDGFSPPFVVLVGLLLQALIGLVDAVTGSFAVAVFYLVPVGLVTYARGRWVGTIMAATAATAFLSVDLGTGVTHVEQAVTYWNWLTRFYVYEAVVILIGPMRDVVRWEREVAAREAEAAEKLRALNELRAALESDEEGRVTKVETVYELLQAKTRAEIEAATRP
;
A
#
# COMPACT_ATOMS: atom_id res chain seq x y z
N MET A 1 17.97 -19.80 33.52
CA MET A 1 17.05 -18.76 32.99
C MET A 1 17.52 -18.28 31.60
N PRO A 2 16.89 -18.71 30.48
CA PRO A 2 17.31 -18.32 29.11
C PRO A 2 16.29 -17.46 28.32
N THR A 3 15.24 -16.91 28.94
CA THR A 3 14.07 -16.36 28.22
C THR A 3 14.20 -14.91 27.71
N THR A 4 15.19 -14.15 28.14
CA THR A 4 15.33 -12.71 27.80
C THR A 4 15.91 -12.46 26.41
N ARG A 5 16.83 -13.30 25.93
CA ARG A 5 17.47 -13.16 24.60
C ARG A 5 16.50 -13.40 23.44
N ALA A 6 15.58 -14.36 23.58
CA ALA A 6 14.60 -14.69 22.55
C ALA A 6 13.59 -13.55 22.32
N ARG A 7 13.14 -12.91 23.39
CA ARG A 7 12.16 -11.81 23.35
C ARG A 7 12.75 -10.54 22.72
N GLY A 8 14.03 -10.25 22.96
CA GLY A 8 14.74 -9.13 22.33
C GLY A 8 14.93 -9.31 20.82
N ARG A 9 15.26 -10.53 20.37
CA ARG A 9 15.42 -10.85 18.94
C ARG A 9 14.09 -10.77 18.19
N LEU A 10 13.00 -11.24 18.80
CA LEU A 10 11.65 -11.15 18.22
C LEU A 10 11.19 -9.71 18.04
N ARG A 11 11.44 -8.85 19.03
CA ARG A 11 11.08 -7.42 18.99
C ARG A 11 11.84 -6.68 17.89
N LYS A 12 13.14 -6.96 17.74
CA LYS A 12 13.96 -6.40 16.65
C LYS A 12 13.44 -6.79 15.26
N LEU A 13 13.09 -8.07 15.06
CA LEU A 13 12.51 -8.55 13.80
C LEU A 13 11.13 -7.96 13.49
N LEU A 14 10.39 -7.53 14.50
CA LEU A 14 9.10 -6.84 14.33
C LEU A 14 9.31 -5.35 14.00
N ASP A 15 10.29 -4.70 14.63
CA ASP A 15 10.62 -3.30 14.37
C ASP A 15 11.25 -3.10 12.98
N ASP A 16 12.16 -4.00 12.56
CA ASP A 16 12.75 -3.95 11.21
C ASP A 16 11.68 -4.09 10.11
N ARG A 17 10.65 -4.93 10.35
CA ARG A 17 9.49 -5.04 9.46
C ARG A 17 8.62 -3.80 9.44
N LYS A 18 8.48 -3.10 10.58
CA LYS A 18 7.75 -1.83 10.65
C LYS A 18 8.47 -0.69 9.94
N LEU A 19 9.79 -0.61 10.09
CA LEU A 19 10.65 0.38 9.42
C LEU A 19 10.61 0.23 7.90
N GLY A 20 10.76 -1.00 7.40
CA GLY A 20 10.62 -1.28 5.97
C GLY A 20 9.24 -0.89 5.44
N ARG A 21 8.17 -1.24 6.16
CA ARG A 21 6.79 -0.84 5.81
C ARG A 21 6.59 0.67 5.79
N ALA A 22 7.10 1.41 6.78
CA ALA A 22 6.95 2.86 6.83
C ALA A 22 7.65 3.58 5.67
N MET A 23 8.86 3.13 5.29
CA MET A 23 9.57 3.67 4.13
C MET A 23 8.83 3.38 2.81
N LEU A 24 8.33 2.16 2.64
CA LEU A 24 7.53 1.79 1.46
C LEU A 24 6.26 2.64 1.38
N VAL A 25 5.55 2.80 2.51
CA VAL A 25 4.33 3.62 2.60
C VAL A 25 4.60 5.09 2.28
N GLY A 26 5.73 5.63 2.73
CA GLY A 26 6.16 7.00 2.42
C GLY A 26 6.55 7.19 0.95
N LEU A 27 7.22 6.20 0.35
CA LEU A 27 7.59 6.21 -1.06
C LEU A 27 6.36 6.11 -1.97
N GLU A 28 5.37 5.30 -1.59
CA GLU A 28 4.07 5.20 -2.25
C GLU A 28 3.30 6.52 -2.22
N GLY A 29 3.21 7.18 -1.06
CA GLY A 29 2.53 8.47 -0.96
C GLY A 29 3.16 9.56 -1.81
N PHE A 30 4.49 9.51 -1.98
CA PHE A 30 5.21 10.40 -2.90
C PHE A 30 4.93 10.06 -4.37
N LEU A 31 4.72 8.79 -4.72
CA LEU A 31 4.57 8.33 -6.10
C LEU A 31 3.13 8.30 -6.62
N ASP A 32 2.14 8.07 -5.76
CA ASP A 32 0.72 8.08 -6.12
C ASP A 32 0.22 9.48 -6.52
N GLY A 33 0.94 10.54 -6.12
CA GLY A 33 0.67 11.91 -6.56
C GLY A 33 1.05 12.20 -8.02
N PHE A 34 1.81 11.33 -8.69
CA PHE A 34 2.35 11.59 -10.02
C PHE A 34 1.61 10.83 -11.14
N SER A 35 1.28 11.56 -12.21
CA SER A 35 0.49 11.03 -13.33
C SER A 35 1.17 9.87 -14.06
N PRO A 36 0.39 8.85 -14.51
CA PRO A 36 0.64 7.97 -15.63
C PRO A 36 2.05 8.02 -16.26
N PRO A 37 2.16 8.90 -17.26
CA PRO A 37 3.33 9.07 -18.10
C PRO A 37 4.44 9.88 -17.45
N PHE A 38 4.16 10.71 -16.44
CA PHE A 38 5.18 11.55 -15.81
C PHE A 38 6.26 10.69 -15.16
N VAL A 39 5.87 9.65 -14.41
CA VAL A 39 6.83 8.75 -13.76
C VAL A 39 7.70 8.00 -14.78
N VAL A 40 7.10 7.58 -15.90
CA VAL A 40 7.83 6.91 -17.00
C VAL A 40 8.79 7.90 -17.65
N LEU A 41 8.36 9.12 -17.93
CA LEU A 41 9.19 10.17 -18.52
C LEU A 41 10.38 10.51 -17.62
N VAL A 42 10.16 10.68 -16.32
CA VAL A 42 11.24 10.92 -15.35
C VAL A 42 12.21 9.74 -15.31
N GLY A 43 11.70 8.50 -15.32
CA GLY A 43 12.53 7.31 -15.39
C GLY A 43 13.42 7.30 -16.65
N LEU A 44 12.83 7.59 -17.82
CA LEU A 44 13.56 7.65 -19.09
C LEU A 44 14.60 8.78 -19.10
N LEU A 45 14.26 9.95 -18.55
CA LEU A 45 15.20 11.07 -18.42
C LEU A 45 16.38 10.72 -17.51
N LEU A 46 16.13 10.06 -16.37
CA LEU A 46 17.19 9.58 -15.48
C LEU A 46 18.08 8.57 -16.21
N GLN A 47 17.49 7.62 -16.93
CA GLN A 47 18.23 6.62 -17.69
C GLN A 47 19.10 7.26 -18.79
N ALA A 48 18.57 8.26 -19.49
CA ALA A 48 19.31 9.02 -20.50
C ALA A 48 20.48 9.80 -19.87
N LEU A 49 20.27 10.42 -18.72
CA LEU A 49 21.31 11.12 -17.98
C LEU A 49 22.41 10.16 -17.54
N ILE A 50 22.05 9.00 -17.00
CA ILE A 50 23.00 7.96 -16.60
C ILE A 50 23.78 7.47 -17.82
N GLY A 51 23.12 7.24 -18.96
CA GLY A 51 23.79 6.84 -20.20
C GLY A 51 24.76 7.89 -20.74
N LEU A 52 24.44 9.18 -20.59
CA LEU A 52 25.36 10.26 -20.95
C LEU A 52 26.60 10.26 -20.06
N VAL A 53 26.40 10.10 -18.74
CA VAL A 53 27.51 9.99 -17.78
C VAL A 53 28.37 8.77 -18.09
N ASP A 54 27.75 7.63 -18.38
CA ASP A 54 28.43 6.37 -18.70
C ASP A 54 29.32 6.51 -19.95
N ALA A 55 28.77 7.12 -21.02
CA ALA A 55 29.51 7.37 -22.26
C ALA A 55 30.73 8.29 -22.07
N VAL A 56 30.66 9.26 -21.16
CA VAL A 56 31.79 10.16 -20.86
C VAL A 56 32.80 9.52 -19.91
N THR A 57 32.31 8.70 -18.99
CA THR A 57 33.10 8.22 -17.85
C THR A 57 33.83 6.90 -18.16
N GLY A 58 33.27 6.05 -19.03
CA GLY A 58 33.90 4.90 -19.71
C GLY A 58 34.43 3.74 -18.86
N SER A 59 34.93 3.99 -17.64
CA SER A 59 35.60 2.99 -16.78
C SER A 59 34.97 2.82 -15.40
N PHE A 60 33.97 3.64 -15.04
CA PHE A 60 33.27 3.47 -13.77
C PHE A 60 32.14 2.46 -13.89
N ALA A 61 31.83 1.75 -12.80
CA ALA A 61 30.71 0.80 -12.74
C ALA A 61 29.35 1.53 -12.65
N VAL A 62 29.00 2.30 -13.67
CA VAL A 62 27.77 3.12 -13.72
C VAL A 62 26.51 2.26 -13.88
N ALA A 63 26.66 0.99 -14.28
CA ALA A 63 25.58 0.01 -14.45
C ALA A 63 24.64 -0.11 -13.22
N VAL A 64 25.16 0.07 -12.00
CA VAL A 64 24.33 0.00 -10.77
C VAL A 64 23.32 1.15 -10.71
N PHE A 65 23.63 2.32 -11.26
CA PHE A 65 22.73 3.47 -11.22
C PHE A 65 21.48 3.27 -12.08
N TYR A 66 21.53 2.40 -13.10
CA TYR A 66 20.36 2.02 -13.89
C TYR A 66 19.30 1.27 -13.08
N LEU A 67 19.65 0.70 -11.92
CA LEU A 67 18.68 0.06 -11.02
C LEU A 67 17.72 1.06 -10.39
N VAL A 68 18.14 2.31 -10.20
CA VAL A 68 17.31 3.35 -9.57
C VAL A 68 16.08 3.70 -10.41
N PRO A 69 16.20 4.11 -11.68
CA PRO A 69 15.02 4.41 -12.51
C PRO A 69 14.18 3.16 -12.78
N VAL A 70 14.80 1.98 -12.97
CA VAL A 70 14.06 0.71 -13.16
C VAL A 70 13.24 0.36 -11.92
N GLY A 71 13.84 0.43 -10.73
CA GLY A 71 13.14 0.17 -9.48
C GLY A 71 12.03 1.17 -9.18
N LEU A 72 12.28 2.46 -9.42
CA LEU A 72 11.30 3.53 -9.25
C LEU A 72 10.06 3.32 -10.14
N VAL A 73 10.28 3.09 -11.44
CA VAL A 73 9.20 2.87 -12.41
C VAL A 73 8.46 1.57 -12.09
N THR A 74 9.18 0.51 -11.71
CA THR A 74 8.57 -0.77 -11.29
C THR A 74 7.68 -0.59 -10.07
N TYR A 75 8.17 0.11 -9.05
CA TYR A 75 7.42 0.34 -7.82
C TYR A 75 6.19 1.24 -8.06
N ALA A 76 6.28 2.21 -8.96
CA ALA A 76 5.15 3.09 -9.26
C ALA A 76 4.10 2.46 -10.20
N ARG A 77 4.53 1.66 -11.18
CA ARG A 77 3.66 1.19 -12.29
C ARG A 77 3.47 -0.31 -12.36
N GLY A 78 4.20 -1.08 -11.55
CA GLY A 78 4.13 -2.54 -11.51
C GLY A 78 5.10 -3.22 -12.49
N ARG A 79 5.07 -4.56 -12.47
CA ARG A 79 6.10 -5.37 -13.13
C ARG A 79 6.22 -5.13 -14.63
N TRP A 80 5.09 -5.02 -15.35
CA TRP A 80 5.11 -4.96 -16.82
C TRP A 80 5.84 -3.71 -17.34
N VAL A 81 5.58 -2.57 -16.73
CA VAL A 81 6.27 -1.32 -17.09
C VAL A 81 7.73 -1.36 -16.62
N GLY A 82 7.99 -2.00 -15.48
CA GLY A 82 9.34 -2.29 -15.01
C GLY A 82 10.18 -3.11 -16.00
N THR A 83 9.63 -4.18 -16.56
CA THR A 83 10.30 -5.04 -17.56
C THR A 83 10.62 -4.27 -18.83
N ILE A 84 9.68 -3.43 -19.31
CA ILE A 84 9.94 -2.55 -20.46
C ILE A 84 11.10 -1.59 -20.14
N MET A 85 11.12 -1.04 -18.91
CA MET A 85 12.18 -0.15 -18.46
C MET A 85 13.54 -0.87 -18.34
N ALA A 86 13.57 -2.11 -17.85
CA ALA A 86 14.77 -2.93 -17.81
C ALA A 86 15.31 -3.22 -19.23
N ALA A 87 14.43 -3.49 -20.20
CA ALA A 87 14.80 -3.69 -21.59
C ALA A 87 15.38 -2.41 -22.23
N THR A 88 14.78 -1.24 -21.98
CA THR A 88 15.34 0.02 -22.49
C THR A 88 16.68 0.34 -21.83
N ALA A 89 16.86 0.04 -20.54
CA ALA A 89 18.12 0.24 -19.82
C ALA A 89 19.26 -0.61 -20.40
N ALA A 90 19.00 -1.91 -20.62
CA ALA A 90 19.96 -2.81 -21.24
C ALA A 90 20.32 -2.36 -22.67
N THR A 91 19.33 -1.90 -23.43
CA THR A 91 19.52 -1.42 -24.81
C THR A 91 20.28 -0.09 -24.88
N ALA A 92 20.06 0.81 -23.93
CA ALA A 92 20.82 2.05 -23.81
C ALA A 92 22.30 1.75 -23.56
N PHE A 93 22.59 0.82 -22.63
CA PHE A 93 23.96 0.39 -22.37
C PHE A 93 24.62 -0.22 -23.62
N LEU A 94 23.90 -1.11 -24.33
CA LEU A 94 24.39 -1.70 -25.58
C LEU A 94 24.72 -0.63 -26.63
N SER A 95 23.90 0.43 -26.71
CA SER A 95 24.13 1.53 -27.65
C SER A 95 25.41 2.31 -27.31
N VAL A 96 25.72 2.49 -26.02
CA VAL A 96 26.99 3.08 -25.57
C VAL A 96 28.17 2.15 -25.88
N ASP A 97 28.06 0.85 -25.60
CA ASP A 97 29.13 -0.13 -25.88
C ASP A 97 29.47 -0.21 -27.39
N LEU A 98 28.44 -0.15 -28.25
CA LEU A 98 28.62 -0.13 -29.70
C LEU A 98 29.20 1.22 -30.18
N GLY A 99 28.71 2.34 -29.64
CA GLY A 99 29.16 3.68 -30.02
C GLY A 99 30.58 4.03 -29.56
N THR A 100 31.02 3.46 -28.44
CA THR A 100 32.39 3.62 -27.91
C THR A 100 33.36 2.58 -28.47
N GLY A 101 32.88 1.60 -29.24
CA GLY A 101 33.70 0.56 -29.85
C GLY A 101 34.18 -0.53 -28.89
N VAL A 102 33.63 -0.60 -27.67
CA VAL A 102 33.95 -1.62 -26.67
C VAL A 102 33.57 -3.02 -27.17
N THR A 103 32.43 -3.13 -27.87
CA THR A 103 31.98 -4.35 -28.53
C THR A 103 31.43 -4.05 -29.92
N HIS A 104 31.26 -5.08 -30.75
CA HIS A 104 30.73 -4.93 -32.12
C HIS A 104 29.53 -5.86 -32.34
N VAL A 105 28.62 -5.49 -33.23
CA VAL A 105 27.39 -6.27 -33.51
C VAL A 105 27.68 -7.71 -33.94
N GLU A 106 28.81 -7.94 -34.61
CA GLU A 106 29.24 -9.27 -35.07
C GLU A 106 29.73 -10.18 -33.95
N GLN A 107 29.99 -9.64 -32.75
CA GLN A 107 30.54 -10.39 -31.64
C GLN A 107 29.40 -11.00 -30.79
N ALA A 108 29.45 -12.31 -30.58
CA ALA A 108 28.51 -13.01 -29.70
C ALA A 108 28.50 -12.45 -28.25
N VAL A 109 29.63 -11.91 -27.80
CA VAL A 109 29.80 -11.27 -26.48
C VAL A 109 28.85 -10.08 -26.30
N THR A 110 28.55 -9.35 -27.37
CA THR A 110 27.65 -8.19 -27.38
C THR A 110 26.24 -8.57 -26.93
N TYR A 111 25.70 -9.64 -27.53
CA TYR A 111 24.37 -10.15 -27.19
C TYR A 111 24.34 -10.77 -25.79
N TRP A 112 25.41 -11.46 -25.39
CA TRP A 112 25.54 -12.02 -24.04
C TRP A 112 25.57 -10.93 -22.96
N ASN A 113 26.31 -9.85 -23.18
CA ASN A 113 26.38 -8.71 -22.27
C ASN A 113 25.05 -7.98 -22.18
N TRP A 114 24.35 -7.79 -23.30
CA TRP A 114 23.00 -7.22 -23.29
C TRP A 114 22.03 -8.10 -22.50
N LEU A 115 22.03 -9.42 -22.76
CA LEU A 115 21.13 -10.36 -22.11
C LEU A 115 21.38 -10.47 -20.61
N THR A 116 22.64 -10.56 -20.19
CA THR A 116 23.01 -10.62 -18.76
C THR A 116 22.60 -9.34 -18.02
N ARG A 117 22.85 -8.16 -18.61
CA ARG A 117 22.40 -6.88 -18.02
C ARG A 117 20.89 -6.78 -17.95
N PHE A 118 20.18 -7.20 -19.00
CA PHE A 118 18.72 -7.27 -18.97
C PHE A 118 18.23 -8.12 -17.81
N TYR A 119 18.76 -9.34 -17.60
CA TYR A 119 18.33 -10.20 -16.50
C TYR A 119 18.71 -9.66 -15.11
N VAL A 120 19.81 -8.93 -14.98
CA VAL A 120 20.15 -8.23 -13.72
C VAL A 120 19.10 -7.17 -13.39
N TYR A 121 18.68 -6.38 -14.37
CA TYR A 121 17.63 -5.37 -14.19
C TYR A 121 16.26 -6.00 -13.97
N GLU A 122 15.94 -7.06 -14.72
CA GLU A 122 14.70 -7.82 -14.58
C GLU A 122 14.60 -8.51 -13.21
N ALA A 123 15.72 -8.98 -12.63
CA ALA A 123 15.72 -9.52 -11.27
C ALA A 123 15.24 -8.49 -10.25
N VAL A 124 15.59 -7.21 -10.44
CA VAL A 124 15.09 -6.10 -9.59
C VAL A 124 13.59 -5.88 -9.83
N VAL A 125 13.13 -5.97 -11.08
CA VAL A 125 11.70 -5.87 -11.40
C VAL A 125 10.90 -6.98 -10.70
N ILE A 126 11.39 -8.22 -10.77
CA ILE A 126 10.77 -9.40 -10.16
C ILE A 126 10.78 -9.30 -8.63
N LEU A 127 11.80 -8.68 -8.03
CA LEU A 127 11.87 -8.51 -6.58
C LEU A 127 10.92 -7.42 -6.07
N ILE A 128 10.85 -6.29 -6.79
CA ILE A 128 10.08 -5.12 -6.37
C ILE A 128 8.60 -5.25 -6.70
N GLY A 129 8.26 -5.82 -7.86
CA GLY A 129 6.88 -5.93 -8.35
C GLY A 129 5.91 -6.57 -7.35
N PRO A 130 6.17 -7.81 -6.88
CA PRO A 130 5.32 -8.48 -5.91
C PRO A 130 5.25 -7.75 -4.56
N MET A 131 6.34 -7.09 -4.15
CA MET A 131 6.38 -6.35 -2.89
C MET A 131 5.37 -5.20 -2.89
N ARG A 132 5.27 -4.47 -4.00
CA ARG A 132 4.26 -3.43 -4.22
C ARG A 132 2.84 -4.00 -4.19
N ASP A 133 2.61 -5.11 -4.88
CA ASP A 133 1.27 -5.70 -5.00
C ASP A 133 0.73 -6.13 -3.61
N VAL A 134 1.60 -6.68 -2.76
CA VAL A 134 1.25 -7.02 -1.37
C VAL A 134 0.92 -5.78 -0.54
N VAL A 135 1.72 -4.71 -0.64
CA VAL A 135 1.47 -3.48 0.13
C VAL A 135 0.16 -2.81 -0.30
N ARG A 136 -0.12 -2.73 -1.61
CA ARG A 136 -1.41 -2.20 -2.10
C ARG A 136 -2.59 -3.03 -1.64
N TRP A 137 -2.47 -4.36 -1.69
CA TRP A 137 -3.51 -5.26 -1.19
C TRP A 137 -3.79 -5.06 0.30
N GLU A 138 -2.75 -4.98 1.14
CA GLU A 138 -2.92 -4.74 2.58
C GLU A 138 -3.68 -3.43 2.86
N ARG A 139 -3.43 -2.37 2.08
CA ARG A 139 -4.17 -1.11 2.22
C ARG A 139 -5.62 -1.20 1.78
N GLU A 140 -5.89 -1.85 0.64
CA GLU A 140 -7.25 -2.05 0.16
C GLU A 140 -8.09 -2.83 1.18
N VAL A 141 -7.48 -3.84 1.83
CA VAL A 141 -8.10 -4.58 2.92
C VAL A 141 -8.32 -3.68 4.14
N ALA A 142 -7.30 -2.95 4.61
CA ALA A 142 -7.41 -2.07 5.77
C ALA A 142 -8.46 -0.96 5.57
N ALA A 143 -8.58 -0.40 4.36
CA ALA A 143 -9.59 0.59 4.01
C ALA A 143 -11.00 0.00 4.09
N ARG A 144 -11.20 -1.22 3.56
CA ARG A 144 -12.48 -1.93 3.65
C ARG A 144 -12.84 -2.28 5.09
N GLU A 145 -11.86 -2.67 5.91
CA GLU A 145 -12.09 -2.94 7.34
C GLU A 145 -12.51 -1.68 8.10
N ALA A 146 -11.89 -0.53 7.80
CA ALA A 146 -12.27 0.74 8.40
C ALA A 146 -13.71 1.15 8.03
N GLU A 147 -14.08 1.04 6.75
CA GLU A 147 -15.44 1.30 6.28
C GLU A 147 -16.47 0.36 6.92
N ALA A 148 -16.14 -0.93 7.03
CA ALA A 148 -17.01 -1.91 7.70
C ALA A 148 -17.19 -1.59 9.20
N ALA A 149 -16.12 -1.17 9.88
CA ALA A 149 -16.18 -0.77 11.29
C ALA A 149 -17.05 0.48 11.50
N GLU A 150 -16.98 1.46 10.60
CA GLU A 150 -17.84 2.64 10.62
C GLU A 150 -19.31 2.27 10.41
N LYS A 151 -19.59 1.41 9.42
CA LYS A 151 -20.95 0.92 9.15
C LYS A 151 -21.54 0.16 10.34
N LEU A 152 -20.74 -0.67 11.02
CA LEU A 152 -21.16 -1.37 12.25
C LEU A 152 -21.45 -0.38 13.39
N ARG A 153 -20.66 0.68 13.54
CA ARG A 153 -20.93 1.74 14.53
C ARG A 153 -22.25 2.45 14.25
N ALA A 154 -22.49 2.85 13.00
CA ALA A 154 -23.74 3.49 12.60
C ALA A 154 -24.97 2.58 12.85
N LEU A 155 -24.86 1.28 12.57
CA LEU A 155 -25.92 0.31 12.87
C LEU A 155 -26.16 0.15 14.37
N ASN A 156 -25.11 0.12 15.18
CA ASN A 156 -25.23 0.04 16.63
C ASN A 156 -25.88 1.31 17.22
N GLU A 157 -25.55 2.49 16.70
CA GLU A 157 -26.19 3.76 17.10
C GLU A 157 -27.67 3.79 16.72
N LEU A 158 -28.02 3.37 15.50
CA LEU A 158 -29.42 3.27 15.06
C LEU A 158 -30.20 2.29 15.95
N ARG A 159 -29.61 1.14 16.26
CA ARG A 159 -30.21 0.15 17.14
C ARG A 159 -30.45 0.71 18.54
N ALA A 160 -29.46 1.38 19.14
CA ALA A 160 -29.61 2.01 20.46
C ALA A 160 -30.70 3.09 20.49
N ALA A 161 -30.83 3.88 19.41
CA ALA A 161 -31.90 4.87 19.29
C ALA A 161 -33.29 4.21 19.25
N LEU A 162 -33.46 3.10 18.51
CA LEU A 162 -34.71 2.34 18.46
C LEU A 162 -35.06 1.71 19.82
N GLU A 163 -34.09 1.10 20.50
CA GLU A 163 -34.28 0.52 21.84
C GLU A 163 -34.74 1.61 22.84
N SER A 164 -34.17 2.83 22.77
CA SER A 164 -34.61 3.94 23.63
C SER A 164 -36.03 4.44 23.34
N ASP A 165 -36.48 4.40 22.07
CA ASP A 165 -37.86 4.75 21.72
C ASP A 165 -38.84 3.69 22.20
N GLU A 166 -38.48 2.40 22.05
CA GLU A 166 -39.27 1.29 22.58
C GLU A 166 -39.41 1.38 24.11
N GLU A 167 -38.33 1.58 24.85
CA GLU A 167 -38.36 1.78 26.30
C GLU A 167 -39.24 2.97 26.68
N GLY A 168 -39.10 4.12 26.00
CA GLY A 168 -39.92 5.29 26.25
C GLY A 168 -41.42 5.07 25.99
N ARG A 169 -41.77 4.25 24.98
CA ARG A 169 -43.16 3.84 24.73
C ARG A 169 -43.69 2.94 25.84
N VAL A 170 -42.90 1.97 26.29
CA VAL A 170 -43.28 1.06 27.39
C VAL A 170 -43.54 1.84 28.67
N THR A 171 -42.63 2.74 29.06
CA THR A 171 -42.80 3.57 30.26
C THR A 171 -44.06 4.43 30.21
N LYS A 172 -44.39 5.02 29.05
CA LYS A 172 -45.64 5.79 28.87
C LYS A 172 -46.88 4.92 29.10
N VAL A 173 -46.89 3.69 28.58
CA VAL A 173 -48.01 2.76 28.75
C VAL A 173 -48.17 2.37 30.21
N GLU A 174 -47.07 2.04 30.91
CA GLU A 174 -47.09 1.74 32.35
C GLU A 174 -47.64 2.91 33.17
N THR A 175 -47.19 4.13 32.89
CA THR A 175 -47.66 5.32 33.60
C THR A 175 -49.17 5.54 33.42
N VAL A 176 -49.68 5.33 32.19
CA VAL A 176 -51.13 5.42 31.92
C VAL A 176 -51.90 4.33 32.66
N TYR A 177 -51.37 3.11 32.71
CA TYR A 177 -51.98 2.01 33.43
C TYR A 177 -52.07 2.27 34.94
N GLU A 178 -50.99 2.79 35.55
CA GLU A 178 -50.96 3.18 36.96
C GLU A 178 -51.96 4.29 37.26
N LEU A 179 -52.05 5.32 36.41
CA LEU A 179 -53.03 6.41 36.56
C LEU A 179 -54.47 5.90 36.49
N LEU A 180 -54.76 4.98 35.57
CA LEU A 180 -56.08 4.36 35.46
C LEU A 180 -56.40 3.56 36.72
N GLN A 181 -55.48 2.73 37.23
CA GLN A 181 -55.70 2.00 38.47
C GLN A 181 -55.93 2.93 39.67
N ALA A 182 -55.12 4.00 39.80
CA ALA A 182 -55.27 4.97 40.88
C ALA A 182 -56.64 5.66 40.83
N LYS A 183 -57.09 6.06 39.62
CA LYS A 183 -58.41 6.66 39.43
C LYS A 183 -59.54 5.70 39.77
N THR A 184 -59.48 4.46 39.28
CA THR A 184 -60.48 3.44 39.60
C THR A 184 -60.54 3.16 41.10
N ARG A 185 -59.38 3.13 41.78
CA ARG A 185 -59.30 2.92 43.23
C ARG A 185 -59.95 4.07 44.00
N ALA A 186 -59.73 5.31 43.58
CA ALA A 186 -60.35 6.50 44.18
C ALA A 186 -61.87 6.55 43.94
N GLU A 187 -62.34 6.17 42.75
CA GLU A 187 -63.78 6.07 42.44
C GLU A 187 -64.47 5.01 43.31
N ILE A 188 -63.83 3.85 43.53
CA ILE A 188 -64.35 2.81 44.42
C ILE A 188 -64.39 3.31 45.88
N GLU A 189 -63.33 3.95 46.39
CA GLU A 189 -63.33 4.52 47.74
C GLU A 189 -64.41 5.61 47.92
N ALA A 190 -64.64 6.44 46.90
CA ALA A 190 -65.70 7.45 46.93
C ALA A 190 -67.11 6.84 46.93
N ALA A 191 -67.33 5.75 46.18
CA ALA A 191 -68.61 5.03 46.15
C ALA A 191 -68.89 4.20 47.42
N THR A 192 -67.86 3.94 48.25
CA THR A 192 -67.98 3.14 49.47
C THR A 192 -68.09 4.01 50.75
N ARG A 193 -68.03 5.34 50.62
CA ARG A 193 -68.31 6.26 51.75
C ARG A 193 -69.85 6.37 51.95
N PRO A 194 -70.37 6.01 53.14
CA PRO A 194 -71.80 6.05 53.45
C PRO A 194 -72.35 7.47 53.57
#